data_AF-A0A7K2LWF4-F1
#
_entry.id   AF-A0A7K2LWF4-F1
#
_cell.length_a   1.000
_cell.length_b   1.000
_cell.length_c   1.000
_cell.angle_alpha   90.00
_cell.angle_beta   90.00
_cell.angle_gamma   90.00
#
_symmetry.space_group_name_H-M   'P 1'
#
loop_
_entity.id
_entity.type
_entity.pdbx_description
1 polymer ?
#
loop_
_entity_poly.entity_id
_entity_poly.type
_entity_poly.pdbx_seq_one_letter_code
_entity_poly.pdbx_strand_id
1 'polypeptide(L)'
;FPPDELGRRLRGYVRYRQLTDADAVNQRTLDDALAALRGTGDGGRRTATAAQTVTRELVLRAVREAAGPLSAGEVAAMIGVSRATAQRYLADMVGRGALRMRLRYGVAGRPEQEYREP
;
A
#
# COMPACT_ATOMS: atom_id res chain seq x y z
N PHE A 1 14.67 10.01 33.64
CA PHE A 1 14.18 9.45 32.36
C PHE A 1 15.23 8.48 31.84
N PRO A 2 14.90 7.21 31.61
CA PRO A 2 15.86 6.27 31.03
C PRO A 2 16.24 6.74 29.61
N PRO A 3 17.54 6.82 29.27
CA PRO A 3 18.01 7.36 27.99
C PRO A 3 17.47 6.59 26.77
N ASP A 4 17.22 5.29 26.93
CA ASP A 4 16.65 4.42 25.88
C ASP A 4 15.22 4.81 25.49
N GLU A 5 14.44 5.34 26.44
CA GLU A 5 13.06 5.72 26.18
C GLU A 5 12.97 7.02 25.39
N LEU A 6 13.87 7.97 25.65
CA LEU A 6 14.00 9.18 24.84
C LEU A 6 14.39 8.82 23.41
N GLY A 7 15.38 7.93 23.23
CA GLY A 7 15.79 7.44 21.92
C GLY A 7 14.66 6.73 21.16
N ARG A 8 13.84 5.93 21.86
CA ARG A 8 12.66 5.28 21.27
C ARG A 8 11.62 6.31 20.80
N ARG A 9 11.34 7.32 21.63
CA ARG A 9 10.36 8.38 21.29
C ARG A 9 10.83 9.24 20.13
N LEU A 10 12.12 9.61 20.08
CA LEU A 10 12.69 10.37 18.97
C LEU A 10 12.62 9.59 17.64
N ARG A 11 12.91 8.28 17.64
CA ARG A 11 12.75 7.42 16.45
C ARG A 11 11.29 7.32 16.01
N GLY A 12 10.37 7.16 16.95
CA GLY A 12 8.93 7.17 16.68
C GLY A 12 8.46 8.49 16.06
N TYR A 13 8.97 9.62 16.57
CA TYR A 13 8.66 10.96 16.08
C TYR A 13 9.18 11.23 14.66
N VAL A 14 10.42 10.84 14.34
CA VAL A 14 10.97 10.95 12.97
C VAL A 14 10.11 10.16 11.98
N ARG A 15 9.71 8.94 12.33
CA ARG A 15 8.87 8.09 11.49
C ARG A 15 7.44 8.63 11.34
N TYR A 16 6.88 9.20 12.40
CA TYR A 16 5.61 9.92 12.35
C TYR A 16 5.69 11.08 11.36
N ARG A 17 6.71 11.94 11.48
CA ARG A 17 6.90 13.11 10.62
C ARG A 17 7.02 12.71 9.15
N GLN A 18 7.78 11.67 8.82
CA GLN A 18 7.92 11.15 7.45
C GLN A 18 6.60 10.64 6.85
N LEU A 19 5.73 10.04 7.67
CA LEU A 19 4.43 9.53 7.22
C LEU A 19 3.41 10.64 7.03
N THR A 20 3.52 11.74 7.77
CA THR A 20 2.62 12.89 7.71
C THR A 20 3.05 13.99 6.74
N ASP A 21 4.28 13.93 6.20
CA ASP A 21 4.84 14.91 5.25
C ASP A 21 4.33 14.75 3.80
N ALA A 22 3.41 13.80 3.56
CA ALA A 22 2.82 13.58 2.24
C ALA A 22 1.51 14.38 2.10
N ASP A 23 1.34 15.11 0.98
CA ASP A 23 0.17 15.97 0.66
C ASP A 23 -1.21 15.28 0.71
N ALA A 24 -1.25 13.94 0.82
CA ALA A 24 -2.47 13.14 0.96
C ALA A 24 -2.36 12.19 2.16
N VAL A 25 -2.48 12.74 3.37
CA VAL A 25 -2.57 11.94 4.59
C VAL A 25 -3.94 11.26 4.66
N ASN A 26 -3.96 9.93 4.56
CA ASN A 26 -5.19 9.14 4.77
C ASN A 26 -5.23 8.55 6.19
N GLN A 27 -6.42 8.13 6.64
CA GLN A 27 -6.65 7.67 8.02
C GLN A 27 -5.76 6.50 8.43
N ARG A 28 -5.44 5.60 7.48
CA ARG A 28 -4.55 4.47 7.73
C ARG A 28 -3.09 4.91 7.92
N THR A 29 -2.66 5.92 7.18
CA THR A 29 -1.35 6.56 7.38
C THR A 29 -1.26 7.23 8.76
N LEU A 30 -2.34 7.86 9.24
CA LEU A 30 -2.41 8.41 10.60
C LEU A 30 -2.33 7.32 11.67
N ASP A 31 -3.07 6.23 11.52
CA ASP A 31 -3.06 5.11 12.46
C ASP A 31 -1.67 4.47 12.58
N ASP A 32 -0.99 4.28 11.45
CA ASP A 32 0.38 3.74 11.41
C ASP A 32 1.42 4.70 12.01
N ALA A 33 1.25 6.01 11.80
CA ALA A 33 2.10 7.05 12.38
C ALA A 33 1.90 7.14 13.90
N LEU A 34 0.66 7.04 14.39
CA LEU A 34 0.32 7.01 15.81
C LEU A 34 0.83 5.73 16.49
N ALA A 35 0.77 4.59 15.82
CA ALA A 35 1.33 3.33 16.32
C ALA A 35 2.87 3.38 16.41
N ALA A 36 3.54 4.05 15.46
CA ALA A 36 4.98 4.27 15.50
C ALA A 36 5.39 5.19 16.67
N LEU A 37 4.58 6.21 16.98
CA LEU A 37 4.81 7.14 18.09
C LEU A 37 4.65 6.45 19.47
N ARG A 38 3.70 5.51 19.60
CA ARG A 38 3.41 4.80 20.87
C ARG A 38 4.41 3.70 21.23
N GLY A 39 5.29 3.30 20.30
CA GLY A 39 6.32 2.29 20.57
C GLY A 39 5.81 0.86 20.79
N THR A 40 4.54 0.58 20.52
CA THR A 40 3.91 -0.75 20.61
C THR A 40 4.14 -1.64 19.37
N GLY A 41 5.02 -1.20 18.46
CA GLY A 41 5.21 -1.82 17.14
C GLY A 41 6.47 -2.66 16.98
N ASP A 42 6.92 -3.38 18.01
CA ASP A 42 8.14 -4.21 17.95
C ASP A 42 7.83 -5.70 18.04
N GLY A 43 7.92 -6.38 16.90
CA GLY A 43 7.71 -7.83 16.78
C GLY A 43 7.00 -8.20 15.49
N GLY A 44 5.67 -8.26 15.50
CA GLY A 44 4.86 -8.72 14.36
C GLY A 44 4.68 -7.71 13.22
N ARG A 45 4.89 -6.41 13.46
CA ARG A 45 4.61 -5.36 12.46
C ARG A 45 5.74 -5.14 11.45
N ARG A 46 7.00 -5.46 11.81
CA ARG A 46 8.14 -5.31 10.89
C ARG A 46 8.10 -6.33 9.75
N THR A 47 7.76 -7.58 10.04
CA THR A 47 7.55 -8.64 9.04
C THR A 47 6.33 -8.37 8.17
N ALA A 48 5.21 -7.94 8.78
CA ALA A 48 4.02 -7.54 8.04
C ALA A 48 4.31 -6.36 7.09
N THR A 49 5.11 -5.37 7.51
CA THR A 49 5.48 -4.23 6.65
C THR A 49 6.42 -4.68 5.52
N ALA A 50 7.42 -5.51 5.80
CA ALA A 50 8.35 -6.00 4.78
C ALA A 50 7.62 -6.83 3.70
N ALA A 51 6.76 -7.77 4.11
CA ALA A 51 5.92 -8.52 3.18
C ALA A 51 4.95 -7.59 2.41
N GLN A 52 4.41 -6.56 3.07
CA GLN A 52 3.58 -5.55 2.40
C GLN A 52 4.35 -4.74 1.36
N THR A 53 5.62 -4.43 1.61
CA THR A 53 6.51 -3.76 0.64
C THR A 53 6.78 -4.67 -0.55
N VAL A 54 7.13 -5.95 -0.33
CA VAL A 54 7.42 -6.90 -1.41
C VAL A 54 6.18 -7.14 -2.30
N THR A 55 5.01 -7.39 -1.71
CA THR A 55 3.79 -7.57 -2.52
C THR A 55 3.43 -6.31 -3.29
N ARG A 56 3.65 -5.12 -2.71
CA ARG A 56 3.43 -3.84 -3.39
C ARG A 56 4.35 -3.68 -4.60
N GLU A 57 5.64 -4.00 -4.47
CA GLU A 57 6.59 -3.94 -5.58
C GLU A 57 6.20 -4.90 -6.71
N LEU A 58 5.79 -6.14 -6.36
CA LEU A 58 5.33 -7.12 -7.34
C LEU A 58 4.07 -6.67 -8.08
N VAL A 59 3.09 -6.09 -7.38
CA VAL A 59 1.89 -5.53 -8.02
C VAL A 59 2.24 -4.41 -8.98
N LEU A 60 3.09 -3.46 -8.57
CA LEU A 60 3.49 -2.33 -9.41
C LEU A 60 4.22 -2.82 -10.66
N ARG A 61 5.16 -3.75 -10.49
CA ARG A 61 5.90 -4.37 -11.59
C ARG A 61 4.97 -5.06 -12.58
N ALA A 62 4.02 -5.85 -12.08
CA ALA A 62 3.06 -6.58 -12.92
C ALA A 62 2.21 -5.63 -13.78
N VAL A 63 1.79 -4.49 -13.24
CA VAL A 63 1.03 -3.49 -14.00
C VAL A 63 1.90 -2.73 -15.00
N ARG A 64 3.18 -2.50 -14.70
CA ARG A 64 4.15 -1.82 -15.58
C ARG A 64 4.58 -2.65 -16.77
N GLU A 65 4.83 -3.93 -16.55
CA GLU A 65 5.30 -4.86 -17.57
C GLU A 65 4.16 -5.33 -18.49
N ALA A 66 2.90 -5.05 -18.13
CA ALA A 66 1.74 -5.39 -18.94
C ALA A 66 1.62 -4.49 -20.17
N ALA A 67 1.31 -5.08 -21.32
CA ALA A 67 1.07 -4.36 -22.56
C ALA A 67 -0.24 -3.54 -22.56
N GLY A 68 -1.10 -3.73 -21.55
CA GLY A 68 -2.39 -3.07 -21.45
C GLY A 68 -2.94 -3.04 -20.03
N PRO A 69 -4.13 -2.43 -19.82
CA PRO A 69 -4.78 -2.38 -18.52
C PRO A 69 -5.07 -3.78 -17.98
N LEU A 70 -4.90 -3.97 -16.67
CA LEU A 70 -5.13 -5.25 -16.01
C LEU A 70 -6.19 -5.14 -14.94
N SER A 71 -7.00 -6.17 -14.80
CA SER A 71 -7.91 -6.34 -13.68
C SER A 71 -7.19 -6.77 -12.40
N ALA A 72 -7.82 -6.54 -11.24
CA ALA A 72 -7.30 -7.06 -9.97
C ALA A 72 -7.19 -8.59 -9.95
N GLY A 73 -7.99 -9.30 -10.75
CA GLY A 73 -7.92 -10.76 -10.88
C GLY A 73 -6.68 -11.21 -11.64
N GLU A 74 -6.36 -10.55 -12.76
CA GLU A 74 -5.17 -10.85 -13.56
C GLU A 74 -3.89 -10.54 -12.78
N VAL A 75 -3.84 -9.40 -12.09
CA VAL A 75 -2.70 -9.06 -11.22
C VAL A 75 -2.52 -10.11 -10.13
N ALA A 76 -3.61 -10.53 -9.48
CA ALA A 76 -3.57 -11.56 -8.44
C ALA A 76 -3.02 -12.90 -8.95
N ALA A 77 -3.46 -13.32 -10.14
CA ALA A 77 -3.00 -14.54 -10.78
C ALA A 77 -1.51 -14.48 -11.14
N MET A 78 -1.01 -13.35 -11.64
CA MET A 78 0.39 -13.20 -12.03
C MET A 78 1.38 -13.25 -10.85
N ILE A 79 1.01 -12.66 -9.71
CA ILE A 79 1.94 -12.55 -8.57
C ILE A 79 1.66 -13.58 -7.46
N GLY A 80 0.66 -14.44 -7.64
CA GLY A 80 0.35 -15.52 -6.70
C GLY A 80 -0.28 -15.05 -5.39
N VAL A 81 -1.19 -14.08 -5.42
CA VAL A 81 -1.93 -13.61 -4.23
C VAL A 81 -3.44 -13.69 -4.43
N SER A 82 -4.22 -13.47 -3.37
CA SER A 82 -5.67 -13.39 -3.50
C SER A 82 -6.10 -12.14 -4.28
N ARG A 83 -7.24 -12.23 -5.00
CA ARG A 83 -7.86 -11.07 -5.67
C ARG A 83 -8.09 -9.90 -4.71
N ALA A 84 -8.58 -10.17 -3.50
CA ALA A 84 -8.82 -9.16 -2.49
C ALA A 84 -7.52 -8.47 -2.03
N THR A 85 -6.42 -9.23 -1.91
CA THR A 85 -5.09 -8.70 -1.59
C THR A 85 -4.61 -7.77 -2.70
N ALA A 86 -4.64 -8.23 -3.96
CA ALA A 86 -4.23 -7.42 -5.11
C ALA A 86 -5.06 -6.13 -5.22
N GLN A 87 -6.38 -6.24 -5.11
CA GLN A 87 -7.29 -5.08 -5.15
C GLN A 87 -6.95 -4.05 -4.08
N ARG A 88 -6.59 -4.48 -2.86
CA ARG A 88 -6.22 -3.58 -1.77
C ARG A 88 -4.94 -2.79 -2.07
N TYR A 89 -3.93 -3.44 -2.65
CA TYR A 89 -2.69 -2.76 -3.06
C TYR A 89 -2.88 -1.86 -4.26
N LEU A 90 -3.65 -2.30 -5.25
CA LEU A 90 -3.97 -1.51 -6.44
C LEU A 90 -4.74 -0.23 -6.04
N ALA A 91 -5.71 -0.33 -5.12
CA ALA A 91 -6.42 0.83 -4.59
C ALA A 91 -5.50 1.80 -3.80
N ASP A 92 -4.60 1.28 -2.96
CA ASP A 92 -3.59 2.10 -2.27
C ASP A 92 -2.66 2.82 -3.27
N MET A 93 -2.23 2.15 -4.34
CA MET A 93 -1.39 2.76 -5.39
C MET A 93 -2.11 3.81 -6.22
N VAL A 94 -3.39 3.61 -6.52
CA VAL A 94 -4.23 4.63 -7.15
C VAL A 94 -4.38 5.85 -6.25
N GLY A 95 -4.62 5.64 -4.94
CA GLY A 95 -4.69 6.72 -3.95
C GLY A 95 -3.39 7.51 -3.81
N ARG A 96 -2.24 6.89 -4.09
CA ARG A 96 -0.91 7.53 -4.12
C ARG A 96 -0.51 8.12 -5.48
N GLY A 97 -1.37 8.01 -6.50
CA GLY A 97 -1.09 8.48 -7.86
C GLY A 97 -0.08 7.64 -8.64
N ALA A 98 0.32 6.46 -8.15
CA ALA A 98 1.26 5.58 -8.84
C ALA A 98 0.61 4.79 -9.99
N LEU A 99 -0.71 4.59 -9.95
CA LEU A 99 -1.49 3.90 -10.98
C LEU A 99 -2.79 4.66 -11.26
N ARG A 100 -3.39 4.44 -12.42
CA ARG A 100 -4.75 4.90 -12.76
C ARG A 100 -5.69 3.72 -12.81
N MET A 101 -6.88 3.89 -12.22
CA MET A 101 -8.01 2.98 -12.37
C MET A 101 -8.98 3.51 -13.42
N ARG A 102 -9.51 2.63 -14.25
CA ARG A 102 -10.68 2.89 -15.11
C ARG A 102 -11.70 1.77 -14.95
N LEU A 103 -12.95 2.10 -15.20
CA LEU A 103 -14.01 1.11 -15.31
C LEU A 103 -14.09 0.65 -16.76
N ARG A 104 -14.04 -0.65 -16.98
CA ARG A 104 -14.34 -1.28 -18.26
C ARG A 104 -15.76 -1.83 -18.21
N TYR A 105 -16.58 -1.34 -19.12
CA TYR A 105 -17.95 -1.79 -19.28
C TYR A 105 -17.99 -2.86 -20.37
N GLY A 106 -18.38 -4.08 -19.99
CA GLY A 106 -18.67 -5.15 -20.95
C GLY A 106 -20.08 -5.03 -21.54
N VAL A 107 -20.35 -5.79 -22.60
CA VAL A 107 -21.62 -5.76 -23.38
C VAL A 107 -22.85 -6.16 -22.53
N ALA A 108 -22.65 -6.97 -21.48
CA ALA A 108 -23.68 -7.27 -20.47
C ALA A 108 -23.00 -7.78 -19.18
N GLY A 109 -22.69 -6.90 -18.23
CA GLY A 109 -22.06 -7.30 -16.97
C GLY A 109 -21.77 -6.16 -16.00
N ARG A 110 -21.44 -6.51 -14.74
CA ARG A 110 -20.96 -5.56 -13.73
C ARG A 110 -19.64 -4.94 -14.25
N PRO A 111 -19.45 -3.61 -14.17
CA PRO A 111 -18.22 -2.99 -14.65
C PRO A 111 -17.01 -3.55 -13.90
N GLU A 112 -15.94 -3.83 -14.65
CA GLU A 112 -14.69 -4.33 -14.10
C GLU A 112 -13.69 -3.18 -13.89
N GLN A 113 -12.94 -3.23 -12.78
CA GLN A 113 -11.89 -2.27 -12.49
C GLN A 113 -10.60 -2.72 -13.18
N GLU A 114 -10.10 -1.90 -14.08
CA GLU A 114 -8.81 -2.07 -14.74
C GLU A 114 -7.81 -1.01 -14.26
N TYR A 115 -6.55 -1.42 -14.15
CA TYR A 115 -5.45 -0.63 -13.63
C TYR A 115 -4.33 -0.55 -14.68
N ARG A 116 -3.75 0.64 -14.82
CA ARG A 116 -2.65 0.92 -15.74
C ARG A 116 -1.70 1.97 -15.14
N GLU A 117 -0.53 2.12 -15.74
CA GLU A 117 0.34 3.26 -15.49
C GLU A 117 -0.39 4.60 -15.79
N PRO A 118 0.03 5.70 -15.11
CA PRO A 118 -0.67 6.98 -15.13
C PRO A 118 -0.92 7.60 -16.51
#